data_AF-A0A8C9IVK6-F1
#
_entry.id   AF-A0A8C9IVK6-F1
#
_cell.length_a   1.000
_cell.length_b   1.000
_cell.length_c   1.000
_cell.angle_alpha   90.00
_cell.angle_beta   90.00
_cell.angle_gamma   90.00
#
_symmetry.space_group_name_H-M   'P 1'
#
loop_
_entity.id
_entity.type
_entity.pdbx_description
1 polymer ?
#
loop_
_entity_poly.entity_id
_entity_poly.type
_entity_poly.pdbx_seq_one_letter_code
_entity_poly.pdbx_strand_id
1 'polypeptide(L)'
;MQPPRERLVVTGRAGWMGMGRGAGRSALGFWPTLAFLLCSFLSATSPCKILKCNSEFWSATSGSHAPASDDTPEFCAALRSYALCTRRTARTCRGDLAYHSAVHGIEDLMSQHNCSKDGPTSQPRLRTLPPAGDSQERSDSPEICHYEKSFHKHSATPNYTHCGLFGDPHLRTFTDRFQTCKVQGAWPLIDNNYLNVQVTNTPVLPGSAATATSKLTIIFKNFQECVDQKVYQAEMDELPAAFVDGSKNGGDKHGANSLKITEKVSGQHVEIQAKYIGTTIVVRQVGRYLTFAVRMPEEVVNAVEDWDSQGLYLCLRGCPLNQQIDFQAFHTNTEGTGAHRLAAASPAPTAPETFPYETAVAKCKEKLPVEDLYYQACVFDLLTTGDVNFTLAAYYALEDVKMLHSNKDKLHLYERTRDLPGGAAAGLPLAPQPLLGALILLLALLPVFC
;
A
#
# COMPACT_ATOMS: atom_id res chain seq x y z
N MET A 1 0.44 17.01 96.32
CA MET A 1 -0.28 18.04 97.10
C MET A 1 -1.45 18.51 96.27
N GLN A 2 -2.63 18.54 96.91
CA GLN A 2 -4.01 18.81 96.44
C GLN A 2 -4.66 17.88 95.36
N PRO A 3 -5.73 17.14 95.73
CA PRO A 3 -6.60 16.29 94.87
C PRO A 3 -7.99 16.99 94.67
N PRO A 4 -9.13 16.34 94.27
CA PRO A 4 -9.44 15.07 93.58
C PRO A 4 -10.44 15.22 92.37
N ARG A 5 -10.77 14.07 91.74
CA ARG A 5 -12.04 13.60 91.10
C ARG A 5 -13.12 14.63 90.71
N GLU A 6 -13.78 14.53 89.54
CA GLU A 6 -14.92 13.60 89.38
C GLU A 6 -15.30 13.25 87.92
N ARG A 7 -16.20 12.26 87.86
CA ARG A 7 -16.63 11.37 86.79
C ARG A 7 -18.00 11.81 86.24
N LEU A 8 -18.50 11.07 85.24
CA LEU A 8 -19.89 10.99 84.73
C LEU A 8 -20.20 11.97 83.58
N VAL A 9 -20.95 11.65 82.52
CA VAL A 9 -22.04 10.69 82.35
C VAL A 9 -22.02 10.13 80.92
N VAL A 10 -22.32 8.84 80.79
CA VAL A 10 -22.68 8.16 79.53
C VAL A 10 -24.19 8.29 79.31
N THR A 11 -24.63 8.68 78.11
CA THR A 11 -25.88 8.25 77.45
C THR A 11 -25.80 8.77 76.01
N GLY A 12 -26.07 8.06 74.92
CA GLY A 12 -26.81 6.82 74.73
C GLY A 12 -27.70 6.99 73.49
N ARG A 13 -27.31 6.31 72.41
CA ARG A 13 -28.12 5.80 71.28
C ARG A 13 -28.87 6.73 70.29
N ALA A 14 -28.67 6.37 69.02
CA ALA A 14 -29.62 6.29 67.90
C ALA A 14 -30.31 7.59 67.45
N GLY A 15 -30.49 7.93 66.18
CA GLY A 15 -30.40 7.20 64.92
C GLY A 15 -31.43 7.81 63.95
N TRP A 16 -31.06 7.91 62.67
CA TRP A 16 -31.89 8.04 61.47
C TRP A 16 -32.30 9.44 60.93
N MET A 17 -31.72 9.72 59.75
CA MET A 17 -32.29 10.23 58.48
C MET A 17 -33.45 11.24 58.46
N GLY A 18 -33.19 12.38 57.81
CA GLY A 18 -34.20 13.27 57.21
C GLY A 18 -33.62 14.03 56.02
N MET A 19 -34.27 13.92 54.85
CA MET A 19 -33.96 14.58 53.57
C MET A 19 -34.11 16.12 53.62
N GLY A 20 -33.32 16.85 52.81
CA GLY A 20 -33.52 18.28 52.57
C GLY A 20 -32.68 18.84 51.41
N ARG A 21 -33.34 19.52 50.46
CA ARG A 21 -32.88 20.00 49.15
C ARG A 21 -31.80 21.12 49.17
N GLY A 22 -30.94 21.10 48.15
CA GLY A 22 -30.78 22.18 47.17
C GLY A 22 -30.04 23.48 47.54
N ALA A 23 -28.78 23.58 47.10
CA ALA A 23 -28.09 24.81 46.70
C ALA A 23 -27.07 24.40 45.62
N GLY A 24 -26.77 25.07 44.52
CA GLY A 24 -27.06 26.40 43.98
C GLY A 24 -25.98 26.59 42.92
N ARG A 25 -26.38 26.91 41.67
CA ARG A 25 -25.47 26.98 40.51
C ARG A 25 -24.40 28.06 40.70
N SER A 26 -23.12 27.68 40.63
CA SER A 26 -22.06 28.58 40.14
C SER A 26 -20.79 27.78 39.76
N ALA A 27 -20.85 27.09 38.62
CA ALA A 27 -19.67 26.53 37.96
C ALA A 27 -19.90 26.42 36.43
N LEU A 28 -20.51 27.46 35.84
CA LEU A 28 -20.77 27.52 34.39
C LEU A 28 -19.75 28.38 33.63
N GLY A 29 -18.61 28.70 34.25
CA GLY A 29 -17.54 29.49 33.63
C GLY A 29 -16.26 28.72 33.28
N PHE A 30 -16.09 27.47 33.76
CA PHE A 30 -14.85 26.70 33.58
C PHE A 30 -14.91 25.67 32.44
N TRP A 31 -16.11 25.24 32.06
CA TRP A 31 -16.32 24.27 30.98
C TRP A 31 -16.27 24.89 29.57
N PRO A 32 -16.82 26.10 29.33
CA PRO A 32 -16.75 26.71 28.00
C PRO A 32 -15.32 27.08 27.61
N THR A 33 -14.49 27.50 28.56
CA THR A 33 -13.08 27.87 28.33
C THR A 33 -12.20 26.67 28.02
N LEU A 34 -12.40 25.54 28.71
CA LEU A 34 -11.70 24.28 28.41
C LEU A 34 -12.15 23.69 27.08
N ALA A 35 -13.45 23.75 26.75
CA ALA A 35 -13.98 23.31 25.46
C ALA A 35 -13.51 24.22 24.31
N PHE A 36 -13.41 25.53 24.52
CA PHE A 36 -12.87 26.47 23.53
C PHE A 36 -11.37 26.27 23.31
N LEU A 37 -10.61 25.98 24.38
CA LEU A 37 -9.20 25.58 24.28
C LEU A 37 -9.05 24.27 23.50
N LEU A 38 -9.79 23.20 23.84
CA LEU A 38 -9.72 21.92 23.12
C LEU A 38 -10.20 22.02 21.66
N CYS A 39 -11.22 22.83 21.36
CA CYS A 39 -11.69 23.05 19.98
C CYS A 39 -10.78 23.97 19.15
N SER A 40 -9.96 24.80 19.79
CA SER A 40 -8.93 25.61 19.10
C SER A 40 -7.71 24.78 18.70
N PHE A 41 -7.58 23.54 19.20
CA PHE A 41 -6.53 22.58 18.83
C PHE A 41 -6.99 21.55 17.80
N LEU A 42 -7.96 21.86 16.94
CA LEU A 42 -7.98 21.27 15.60
C LEU A 42 -6.78 21.86 14.83
N SER A 43 -5.59 21.39 15.20
CA SER A 43 -4.43 21.51 14.33
C SER A 43 -4.82 20.71 13.10
N ALA A 44 -5.11 21.41 12.01
CA ALA A 44 -4.93 20.82 10.69
C ALA A 44 -3.46 20.38 10.65
N THR A 45 -3.20 19.13 11.01
CA THR A 45 -1.86 18.55 10.97
C THR A 45 -1.54 18.39 9.50
N SER A 46 -0.98 19.42 8.89
CA SER A 46 -0.30 19.25 7.62
C SER A 46 0.84 18.25 7.87
N PRO A 47 0.94 17.16 7.10
CA PRO A 47 1.98 16.15 7.29
C PRO A 47 3.37 16.80 7.18
N CYS A 48 4.37 16.16 7.80
CA CYS A 48 5.76 16.54 7.62
C CYS A 48 6.13 16.42 6.14
N LYS A 49 6.67 17.47 5.51
CA LYS A 49 7.00 17.48 4.07
C LYS A 49 8.49 17.29 3.82
N ILE A 50 9.17 16.52 4.67
CA ILE A 50 10.63 16.37 4.56
C ILE A 50 11.03 15.61 3.30
N LEU A 51 10.31 14.55 2.93
CA LEU A 51 10.63 13.76 1.73
C LEU A 51 10.50 14.63 0.48
N LYS A 52 9.49 15.51 0.42
CA LYS A 52 9.41 16.55 -0.61
C LYS A 52 10.67 17.44 -0.64
N CYS A 53 11.07 18.01 0.49
CA CYS A 53 12.28 18.87 0.55
C CYS A 53 13.54 18.14 0.09
N ASN A 54 13.70 16.87 0.49
CA ASN A 54 14.81 16.03 0.05
C ASN A 54 14.76 15.87 -1.48
N SER A 55 13.61 15.47 -2.03
CA SER A 55 13.47 15.24 -3.47
C SER A 55 13.75 16.48 -4.32
N GLU A 56 13.33 17.68 -3.85
CA GLU A 56 13.59 18.95 -4.53
C GLU A 56 15.09 19.29 -4.55
N PHE A 57 15.79 19.11 -3.43
CA PHE A 57 17.24 19.33 -3.35
C PHE A 57 18.00 18.43 -4.33
N TRP A 58 17.74 17.12 -4.29
CA TRP A 58 18.40 16.16 -5.17
C TRP A 58 18.07 16.39 -6.65
N SER A 59 16.85 16.84 -6.97
CA SER A 59 16.50 17.22 -8.34
C SER A 59 17.27 18.44 -8.84
N ALA A 60 17.65 19.35 -7.93
CA ALA A 60 18.45 20.53 -8.27
C ALA A 60 19.94 20.21 -8.43
N THR A 61 20.42 19.10 -7.86
CA THR A 61 21.84 18.71 -7.85
C THR A 61 22.16 17.47 -8.70
N SER A 62 21.16 16.76 -9.25
CA SER A 62 21.34 15.50 -10.01
C SER A 62 22.10 15.62 -11.34
N GLY A 63 22.56 16.82 -11.72
CA GLY A 63 23.40 17.05 -12.91
C GLY A 63 24.88 17.31 -12.60
N SER A 64 25.25 17.47 -11.33
CA SER A 64 26.57 17.95 -10.92
C SER A 64 27.28 16.89 -10.09
N HIS A 65 27.92 15.91 -10.74
CA HIS A 65 28.79 14.94 -10.06
C HIS A 65 30.09 15.63 -9.64
N ALA A 66 30.21 15.93 -8.34
CA ALA A 66 31.23 16.78 -7.73
C ALA A 66 31.26 18.19 -8.36
N PRO A 67 31.15 19.26 -7.58
CA PRO A 67 31.28 20.59 -8.17
C PRO A 67 32.70 20.70 -8.75
N ALA A 68 32.81 20.63 -10.07
CA ALA A 68 33.88 21.34 -10.75
C ALA A 68 33.82 22.80 -10.25
N SER A 69 34.94 23.51 -10.23
CA SER A 69 35.01 24.86 -9.67
C SER A 69 33.92 25.82 -10.21
N ASP A 70 33.40 25.56 -11.41
CA ASP A 70 32.32 26.31 -12.07
C ASP A 70 30.89 26.02 -11.56
N ASP A 71 30.61 24.86 -10.95
CA ASP A 71 29.25 24.44 -10.52
C ASP A 71 28.96 24.73 -9.03
N THR A 72 29.96 25.19 -8.30
CA THR A 72 29.86 25.57 -6.88
C THR A 72 28.72 26.58 -6.56
N PRO A 73 28.43 27.62 -7.39
CA PRO A 73 27.37 28.57 -7.05
C PRO A 73 25.96 27.96 -7.16
N GLU A 74 25.72 27.05 -8.12
CA GLU A 74 24.42 26.40 -8.30
C GLU A 74 24.14 25.40 -7.17
N PHE A 75 25.16 24.63 -6.77
CA PHE A 75 25.07 23.71 -5.63
C PHE A 75 24.76 24.45 -4.31
N CYS A 76 25.46 25.56 -4.04
CA CYS A 76 25.16 26.38 -2.87
C CYS A 76 23.76 27.00 -2.93
N ALA A 77 23.27 27.39 -4.11
CA ALA A 77 21.90 27.88 -4.27
C ALA A 77 20.84 26.79 -3.99
N ALA A 78 21.12 25.55 -4.39
CA ALA A 78 20.28 24.39 -4.08
C ALA A 78 20.27 24.07 -2.57
N LEU A 79 21.44 24.10 -1.91
CA LEU A 79 21.54 23.91 -0.45
C LEU A 79 20.76 24.99 0.32
N ARG A 80 20.78 26.24 -0.12
CA ARG A 80 19.97 27.32 0.49
C ARG A 80 18.47 27.07 0.32
N SER A 81 18.03 26.63 -0.86
CA SER A 81 16.64 26.24 -1.09
C SER A 81 16.22 25.08 -0.18
N TYR A 82 17.10 24.09 -0.01
CA TYR A 82 16.84 22.95 0.86
C TYR A 82 16.70 23.38 2.33
N ALA A 83 17.61 24.22 2.83
CA ALA A 83 17.54 24.81 4.17
C ALA A 83 16.26 25.62 4.39
N LEU A 84 15.81 26.36 3.38
CA LEU A 84 14.55 27.10 3.43
C LEU A 84 13.34 26.16 3.51
N CYS A 85 13.34 25.09 2.71
CA CYS A 85 12.27 24.09 2.69
C CYS A 85 12.13 23.39 4.05
N THR A 86 13.24 22.88 4.60
CA THR A 86 13.26 22.21 5.91
C THR A 86 12.79 23.17 7.01
N ARG A 87 13.25 24.43 7.00
CA ARG A 87 12.79 25.45 7.96
C ARG A 87 11.28 25.71 7.89
N ARG A 88 10.67 25.70 6.70
CA ARG A 88 9.22 25.90 6.52
C ARG A 88 8.39 24.75 7.09
N THR A 89 8.88 23.52 7.00
CA THR A 89 8.18 22.33 7.52
C THR A 89 8.60 21.93 8.94
N ALA A 90 9.48 22.70 9.59
CA ALA A 90 10.03 22.39 10.92
C ALA A 90 8.97 22.14 12.02
N ARG A 91 7.85 22.86 11.98
CA ARG A 91 6.78 22.70 12.98
C ARG A 91 6.07 21.36 12.88
N THR A 92 5.88 20.85 11.67
CA THR A 92 5.16 19.60 11.39
C THR A 92 6.09 18.39 11.45
N CYS A 93 7.41 18.61 11.32
CA CYS A 93 8.44 17.57 11.31
C CYS A 93 9.17 17.38 12.65
N ARG A 94 8.67 17.90 13.78
CA ARG A 94 9.40 17.87 15.07
C ARG A 94 9.81 16.46 15.53
N GLY A 95 8.98 15.46 15.26
CA GLY A 95 9.22 14.06 15.63
C GLY A 95 9.73 13.19 14.48
N ASP A 96 10.09 13.79 13.34
CA ASP A 96 10.52 13.04 12.16
C ASP A 96 12.05 12.90 12.15
N LEU A 97 12.56 11.67 12.12
CA LEU A 97 14.00 11.41 12.14
C LEU A 97 14.68 11.86 10.84
N ALA A 98 14.04 11.70 9.68
CA ALA A 98 14.59 12.11 8.40
C ALA A 98 14.75 13.64 8.33
N TYR A 99 13.86 14.39 8.98
CA TYR A 99 14.00 15.83 9.14
C TYR A 99 15.26 16.22 9.92
N HIS A 100 15.50 15.60 11.07
CA HIS A 100 16.69 15.92 11.87
C HIS A 100 17.98 15.51 11.16
N SER A 101 17.98 14.36 10.47
CA SER A 101 19.10 13.93 9.62
C SER A 101 19.37 14.92 8.48
N ALA A 102 18.32 15.40 7.82
CA ALA A 102 18.42 16.38 6.74
C ALA A 102 18.96 17.73 7.22
N VAL A 103 18.48 18.25 8.36
CA VAL A 103 18.95 19.52 8.92
C VAL A 103 20.44 19.45 9.24
N HIS A 104 20.90 18.36 9.87
CA HIS A 104 22.33 18.14 10.10
C HIS A 104 23.12 18.02 8.80
N GLY A 105 22.64 17.23 7.84
CA GLY A 105 23.31 17.05 6.55
C GLY A 105 23.46 18.35 5.76
N ILE A 106 22.49 19.26 5.85
CA ILE A 106 22.57 20.60 5.23
C ILE A 106 23.71 21.41 5.84
N GLU A 107 23.86 21.40 7.17
CA GLU A 107 24.93 22.15 7.85
C GLU A 107 26.31 21.62 7.47
N ASP A 108 26.46 20.30 7.44
CA ASP A 108 27.70 19.65 7.02
C ASP A 108 28.04 19.97 5.55
N LEU A 109 27.07 19.84 4.64
CA LEU A 109 27.29 20.12 3.21
C LEU A 109 27.62 21.59 2.96
N MET A 110 26.97 22.53 3.67
CA MET A 110 27.29 23.95 3.61
C MET A 110 28.73 24.22 4.06
N SER A 111 29.18 23.56 5.13
CA SER A 111 30.56 23.67 5.63
C SER A 111 31.58 23.05 4.67
N GLN A 112 31.30 21.87 4.13
CA GLN A 112 32.20 21.16 3.22
C GLN A 112 32.45 21.92 1.92
N HIS A 113 31.43 22.64 1.42
CA HIS A 113 31.49 23.36 0.15
C HIS A 113 31.71 24.88 0.32
N ASN A 114 32.02 25.36 1.53
CA ASN A 114 32.19 26.77 1.85
C ASN A 114 31.04 27.67 1.37
N CYS A 115 29.80 27.17 1.46
CA CYS A 115 28.63 27.91 1.02
C CYS A 115 28.22 28.97 2.05
N SER A 116 28.05 30.22 1.60
CA SER A 116 27.42 31.26 2.42
C SER A 116 25.95 30.91 2.71
N LYS A 117 25.46 31.14 3.93
CA LYS A 117 24.04 30.99 4.29
C LYS A 117 23.15 32.01 3.56
N ASP A 118 23.69 33.18 3.25
CA ASP A 118 23.03 34.24 2.49
C ASP A 118 23.41 34.17 1.02
N GLY A 119 22.42 34.36 0.14
CA GLY A 119 22.60 34.34 -1.31
C GLY A 119 21.34 33.89 -2.06
N PRO A 120 21.40 33.81 -3.39
CA PRO A 120 20.27 33.35 -4.19
C PRO A 120 19.93 31.89 -3.87
N THR A 121 18.63 31.61 -3.79
CA THR A 121 18.06 30.26 -3.79
C THR A 121 17.83 29.80 -5.22
N SER A 122 17.90 28.50 -5.48
CA SER A 122 17.51 27.94 -6.79
C SER A 122 16.10 28.42 -7.18
N GLN A 123 15.93 28.87 -8.43
CA GLN A 123 14.60 29.25 -8.92
C GLN A 123 13.72 28.01 -9.01
N PRO A 124 12.43 28.08 -8.65
CA PRO A 124 11.50 27.00 -8.94
C PRO A 124 11.45 26.83 -10.45
N ARG A 125 12.04 25.74 -10.96
CA ARG A 125 11.92 25.41 -12.38
C ARG A 125 10.43 25.21 -12.67
N LEU A 126 9.82 26.16 -13.36
CA LEU A 126 8.60 25.90 -14.14
C LEU A 126 8.93 24.67 -15.00
N ARG A 127 8.09 23.63 -14.94
CA ARG A 127 8.28 22.40 -15.70
C ARG A 127 8.33 22.73 -17.19
N THR A 128 9.50 23.05 -17.71
CA THR A 128 9.76 23.02 -19.13
C THR A 128 9.74 21.55 -19.50
N LEU A 129 8.77 21.17 -20.34
CA LEU A 129 8.75 19.88 -21.00
C LEU A 129 10.16 19.62 -21.55
N PRO A 130 10.80 18.46 -21.25
CA PRO A 130 12.08 18.18 -21.87
C PRO A 130 11.88 18.18 -23.40
N PRO A 131 12.82 18.74 -24.18
CA PRO A 131 12.78 18.61 -25.63
C PRO A 131 12.70 17.12 -25.98
N ALA A 132 11.94 16.79 -27.02
CA ALA A 132 11.99 15.47 -27.65
C ALA A 132 13.41 15.26 -28.21
N GLY A 133 14.28 14.71 -27.38
CA GLY A 133 15.67 14.38 -27.71
C GLY A 133 15.84 12.86 -27.66
N ASP A 134 16.35 12.33 -28.76
CA ASP A 134 16.55 10.94 -29.13
C ASP A 134 16.54 9.89 -27.99
N SER A 135 15.59 8.98 -28.15
CA SER A 135 15.51 7.68 -27.50
C SER A 135 16.68 6.77 -27.90
N GLN A 136 17.85 7.05 -27.35
CA GLN A 136 18.86 6.05 -27.04
C GLN A 136 19.15 6.14 -25.54
N GLU A 137 18.28 5.51 -24.75
CA GLU A 137 18.55 5.18 -23.34
C GLU A 137 19.71 4.18 -23.33
N ARG A 138 20.94 4.71 -23.38
CA ARG A 138 22.16 3.92 -23.33
C ARG A 138 22.15 3.22 -21.97
N SER A 139 22.06 1.90 -22.03
CA SER A 139 22.06 0.98 -20.89
C SER A 139 23.45 1.01 -20.25
N ASP A 140 23.77 2.06 -19.49
CA ASP A 140 25.10 2.26 -18.88
C ASP A 140 25.38 1.32 -17.70
N SER A 141 24.41 0.48 -17.31
CA SER A 141 24.63 -0.58 -16.32
C SER A 141 25.21 -1.86 -16.96
N PRO A 142 26.21 -2.51 -16.34
CA PRO A 142 26.84 -3.72 -16.86
C PRO A 142 25.83 -4.86 -17.02
N GLU A 143 26.06 -5.74 -18.01
CA GLU A 143 25.15 -6.83 -18.41
C GLU A 143 24.76 -7.75 -17.24
N ILE A 144 25.65 -7.94 -16.27
CA ILE A 144 25.42 -8.71 -15.03
C ILE A 144 24.29 -8.13 -14.16
N CYS A 145 24.02 -6.83 -14.26
CA CYS A 145 22.96 -6.14 -13.52
C CYS A 145 21.65 -6.05 -14.31
N HIS A 146 21.50 -6.87 -15.35
CA HIS A 146 20.26 -7.03 -16.10
C HIS A 146 19.81 -8.47 -16.01
N TYR A 147 18.67 -8.71 -15.35
CA TYR A 147 18.14 -10.05 -15.11
C TYR A 147 17.99 -10.86 -16.40
N GLU A 148 17.36 -10.27 -17.42
CA GLU A 148 17.12 -10.97 -18.70
C GLU A 148 18.41 -11.28 -19.47
N LYS A 149 19.46 -10.46 -19.32
CA LYS A 149 20.71 -10.62 -20.06
C LYS A 149 21.71 -11.54 -19.33
N SER A 150 21.70 -11.51 -17.99
CA SER A 150 22.65 -12.23 -17.15
C SER A 150 22.19 -13.65 -16.81
N PHE A 151 20.97 -13.81 -16.30
CA PHE A 151 20.45 -15.10 -15.83
C PHE A 151 19.87 -15.97 -16.96
N HIS A 152 19.42 -15.35 -18.05
CA HIS A 152 18.73 -16.05 -19.15
C HIS A 152 19.47 -16.05 -20.49
N LYS A 153 20.78 -15.83 -20.50
CA LYS A 153 21.60 -15.84 -21.73
C LYS A 153 21.51 -17.15 -22.52
N HIS A 154 21.09 -18.25 -21.89
CA HIS A 154 21.02 -19.60 -22.46
C HIS A 154 19.74 -20.38 -22.12
N SER A 155 18.65 -19.73 -21.68
CA SER A 155 17.41 -20.41 -21.28
C SER A 155 16.15 -19.83 -21.93
N ALA A 156 15.01 -20.50 -21.74
CA ALA A 156 13.70 -19.96 -22.11
C ALA A 156 13.45 -18.61 -21.43
N THR A 157 12.63 -17.77 -22.08
CA THR A 157 12.22 -16.46 -21.55
C THR A 157 11.53 -16.62 -20.19
N PRO A 158 11.89 -15.81 -19.17
CA PRO A 158 11.31 -15.95 -17.85
C PRO A 158 9.80 -15.74 -17.85
N ASN A 159 9.09 -16.59 -17.09
CA ASN A 159 7.67 -16.40 -16.81
C ASN A 159 7.53 -15.27 -15.79
N TYR A 160 6.81 -14.22 -16.18
CA TYR A 160 6.49 -13.12 -15.28
C TYR A 160 5.08 -13.27 -14.74
N THR A 161 4.94 -13.03 -13.45
CA THR A 161 3.66 -12.96 -12.76
C THR A 161 3.40 -11.54 -12.24
N HIS A 162 2.20 -11.30 -11.76
CA HIS A 162 1.73 -10.01 -11.29
C HIS A 162 1.01 -10.13 -9.95
N CYS A 163 1.24 -9.14 -9.08
CA CYS A 163 0.44 -8.93 -7.87
C CYS A 163 -0.04 -7.47 -7.84
N GLY A 164 -1.23 -7.24 -7.30
CA GLY A 164 -1.77 -5.90 -7.14
C GLY A 164 -2.60 -5.74 -5.87
N LEU A 165 -2.57 -4.56 -5.27
CA LEU A 165 -3.36 -4.15 -4.11
C LEU A 165 -3.98 -2.77 -4.38
N PHE A 166 -5.30 -2.65 -4.30
CA PHE A 166 -6.03 -1.42 -4.61
C PHE A 166 -7.39 -1.40 -3.92
N GLY A 167 -8.06 -0.25 -3.88
CA GLY A 167 -9.41 -0.16 -3.30
C GLY A 167 -9.43 -0.53 -1.82
N ASP A 168 -10.44 -1.30 -1.38
CA ASP A 168 -10.70 -1.59 0.03
C ASP A 168 -10.14 -2.91 0.63
N PRO A 169 -8.82 -2.98 0.76
CA PRO A 169 -7.94 -3.43 -0.29
C PRO A 169 -8.37 -4.78 -0.90
N HIS A 170 -8.58 -4.74 -2.20
CA HIS A 170 -8.61 -5.90 -3.09
C HIS A 170 -7.19 -6.31 -3.47
N LEU A 171 -6.89 -7.59 -3.27
CA LEU A 171 -5.62 -8.23 -3.52
C LEU A 171 -5.74 -9.21 -4.70
N ARG A 172 -4.94 -8.99 -5.75
CA ARG A 172 -4.61 -10.02 -6.73
C ARG A 172 -3.23 -10.58 -6.40
N THR A 173 -3.17 -11.87 -6.09
CA THR A 173 -1.91 -12.59 -5.80
C THR A 173 -1.15 -12.95 -7.08
N PHE A 174 0.12 -13.35 -6.94
CA PHE A 174 0.94 -13.92 -8.03
C PHE A 174 0.37 -15.20 -8.65
N THR A 175 -0.59 -15.84 -7.99
CA THR A 175 -1.33 -17.01 -8.51
C THR A 175 -2.68 -16.65 -9.13
N ASP A 176 -2.93 -15.35 -9.37
CA ASP A 176 -4.18 -14.80 -9.88
C ASP A 176 -5.41 -15.05 -8.99
N ARG A 177 -5.20 -15.39 -7.71
CA ARG A 177 -6.29 -15.40 -6.73
C ARG A 177 -6.63 -13.96 -6.38
N PHE A 178 -7.92 -13.63 -6.46
CA PHE A 178 -8.48 -12.33 -6.15
C PHE A 178 -9.23 -12.40 -4.82
N GLN A 179 -8.94 -11.49 -3.90
CA GLN A 179 -9.48 -11.49 -2.53
C GLN A 179 -9.75 -10.07 -2.08
N THR A 180 -10.85 -9.85 -1.34
CA THR A 180 -11.09 -8.60 -0.62
C THR A 180 -10.69 -8.80 0.83
N CYS A 181 -9.90 -7.88 1.37
CA CYS A 181 -9.23 -8.09 2.65
C CYS A 181 -9.40 -6.89 3.58
N LYS A 182 -9.69 -7.13 4.86
CA LYS A 182 -9.64 -6.06 5.87
C LYS A 182 -8.21 -5.59 6.13
N VAL A 183 -7.32 -6.53 6.47
CA VAL A 183 -5.85 -6.35 6.69
C VAL A 183 -5.46 -4.97 7.27
N GLN A 184 -6.11 -4.57 8.36
CA GLN A 184 -5.87 -3.29 9.01
C GLN A 184 -4.47 -3.26 9.65
N GLY A 185 -3.79 -2.11 9.59
CA GLY A 185 -2.44 -1.96 10.12
C GLY A 185 -1.38 -2.34 9.10
N ALA A 186 -0.18 -2.69 9.57
CA ALA A 186 0.97 -2.97 8.72
C ALA A 186 1.06 -4.46 8.32
N TRP A 187 1.14 -4.75 7.02
CA TRP A 187 1.19 -6.10 6.47
C TRP A 187 2.26 -6.24 5.39
N PRO A 188 3.00 -7.36 5.34
CA PRO A 188 3.96 -7.61 4.27
C PRO A 188 3.25 -8.13 3.01
N LEU A 189 3.36 -7.38 1.90
CA LEU A 189 2.92 -7.84 0.58
C LEU A 189 3.90 -8.85 0.02
N ILE A 190 5.20 -8.53 0.05
CA ILE A 190 6.29 -9.33 -0.52
C ILE A 190 7.42 -9.34 0.50
N ASP A 191 7.98 -10.52 0.74
CA ASP A 191 9.25 -10.65 1.45
C ASP A 191 9.97 -11.87 0.85
N ASN A 192 10.99 -11.58 0.06
CA ASN A 192 11.84 -12.58 -0.57
C ASN A 192 13.31 -12.15 -0.45
N ASN A 193 14.24 -12.91 -1.01
CA ASN A 193 15.68 -12.65 -0.85
C ASN A 193 16.13 -11.30 -1.44
N TYR A 194 15.30 -10.64 -2.25
CA TYR A 194 15.67 -9.44 -3.01
C TYR A 194 14.86 -8.19 -2.60
N LEU A 195 13.62 -8.38 -2.17
CA LEU A 195 12.64 -7.31 -2.01
C LEU A 195 11.77 -7.54 -0.78
N ASN A 196 11.58 -6.49 0.00
CA ASN A 196 10.54 -6.42 1.01
C ASN A 196 9.55 -5.30 0.65
N VAL A 197 8.26 -5.59 0.66
CA VAL A 197 7.19 -4.61 0.45
C VAL A 197 6.22 -4.70 1.60
N GLN A 198 6.07 -3.58 2.30
CA GLN A 198 5.16 -3.44 3.43
C GLN A 198 4.12 -2.36 3.12
N VAL A 199 2.85 -2.66 3.43
CA VAL A 199 1.74 -1.72 3.30
C VAL A 199 1.10 -1.47 4.65
N THR A 200 0.56 -0.28 4.86
CA THR A 200 -0.28 0.04 6.02
C THR A 200 -1.67 0.43 5.58
N ASN A 201 -2.67 -0.32 6.01
CA ASN A 201 -4.06 -0.05 5.67
C ASN A 201 -4.80 0.58 6.86
N THR A 202 -5.51 1.68 6.60
CA THR A 202 -6.29 2.42 7.59
C THR A 202 -7.76 2.40 7.24
N PRO A 203 -8.68 2.31 8.22
CA PRO A 203 -10.12 2.40 7.95
C PRO A 203 -10.48 3.68 7.21
N VAL A 204 -11.30 3.57 6.16
CA VAL A 204 -11.76 4.74 5.38
C VAL A 204 -12.69 5.62 6.20
N LEU A 205 -13.53 5.00 7.02
CA LEU A 205 -14.41 5.66 7.99
C LEU A 205 -14.19 5.06 9.40
N PRO A 206 -14.34 5.84 10.49
CA PRO A 206 -14.24 5.32 11.83
C PRO A 206 -15.21 4.16 12.08
N GLY A 207 -14.68 2.99 12.47
CA GLY A 207 -15.47 1.79 12.74
C GLY A 207 -15.89 0.98 11.50
N SER A 208 -15.55 1.43 10.29
CA SER A 208 -15.82 0.67 9.06
C SER A 208 -14.87 -0.54 8.93
N ALA A 209 -15.38 -1.61 8.30
CA ALA A 209 -14.56 -2.74 7.89
C ALA A 209 -13.72 -2.43 6.63
N ALA A 210 -14.15 -1.45 5.82
CA ALA A 210 -13.42 -0.99 4.65
C ALA A 210 -12.16 -0.22 5.08
N THR A 211 -11.01 -0.71 4.66
CA THR A 211 -9.71 -0.06 4.88
C THR A 211 -9.11 0.33 3.54
N ALA A 212 -8.11 1.19 3.50
CA ALA A 212 -7.40 1.52 2.26
C ALA A 212 -5.91 1.76 2.55
N THR A 213 -5.08 1.57 1.54
CA THR A 213 -3.62 1.69 1.68
C THR A 213 -3.22 3.14 1.90
N SER A 214 -2.66 3.41 3.07
CA SER A 214 -2.25 4.75 3.52
C SER A 214 -0.74 4.99 3.46
N LYS A 215 0.05 3.92 3.54
CA LYS A 215 1.50 3.97 3.51
C LYS A 215 2.03 2.74 2.82
N LEU A 216 3.09 2.93 2.06
CA LEU A 216 3.77 1.89 1.33
C LEU A 216 5.28 2.06 1.51
N THR A 217 5.97 0.99 1.88
CA THR A 217 7.41 0.94 2.06
C THR A 217 7.97 -0.21 1.24
N ILE A 218 8.93 0.07 0.37
CA ILE A 218 9.62 -0.92 -0.45
C ILE A 218 11.10 -0.86 -0.10
N ILE A 219 11.67 -1.98 0.29
CA ILE A 219 13.10 -2.14 0.57
C ILE A 219 13.68 -3.04 -0.51
N PHE A 220 14.50 -2.45 -1.37
CA PHE A 220 15.37 -3.16 -2.29
C PHE A 220 16.61 -3.60 -1.51
N LYS A 221 16.78 -4.91 -1.31
CA LYS A 221 17.92 -5.46 -0.58
C LYS A 221 19.20 -5.26 -1.41
N ASN A 222 20.34 -5.11 -0.73
CA ASN A 222 21.64 -4.98 -1.41
C ASN A 222 21.89 -6.20 -2.32
N PHE A 223 22.32 -5.97 -3.55
CA PHE A 223 22.56 -7.02 -4.53
C PHE A 223 23.90 -6.83 -5.25
N GLN A 224 24.87 -7.66 -4.86
CA GLN A 224 26.21 -7.75 -5.46
C GLN A 224 26.82 -6.35 -5.75
N GLU A 225 27.38 -6.18 -6.96
CA GLU A 225 27.95 -4.92 -7.47
C GLU A 225 26.91 -4.03 -8.16
N CYS A 226 25.62 -4.40 -8.11
CA CYS A 226 24.59 -3.72 -8.89
C CYS A 226 23.96 -2.56 -8.15
N VAL A 227 23.44 -2.82 -6.94
CA VAL A 227 22.57 -1.88 -6.23
C VAL A 227 22.85 -1.97 -4.74
N ASP A 228 23.02 -0.80 -4.11
CA ASP A 228 23.04 -0.70 -2.64
C ASP A 228 21.62 -0.83 -2.08
N GLN A 229 21.49 -1.12 -0.79
CA GLN A 229 20.16 -1.17 -0.18
C GLN A 229 19.44 0.18 -0.36
N LYS A 230 18.26 0.16 -0.98
CA LYS A 230 17.43 1.35 -1.21
C LYS A 230 16.06 1.19 -0.58
N VAL A 231 15.56 2.26 -0.01
CA VAL A 231 14.23 2.30 0.61
C VAL A 231 13.39 3.34 -0.10
N TYR A 232 12.23 2.92 -0.61
CA TYR A 232 11.20 3.80 -1.14
C TYR A 232 10.04 3.84 -0.16
N GLN A 233 9.53 5.03 0.12
CA GLN A 233 8.37 5.22 0.99
C GLN A 233 7.41 6.21 0.37
N ALA A 234 6.13 5.86 0.34
CA ALA A 234 5.04 6.72 -0.08
C ALA A 234 3.95 6.72 1.00
N GLU A 235 3.31 7.87 1.18
CA GLU A 235 2.21 8.05 2.12
C GLU A 235 1.02 8.71 1.41
N MET A 236 -0.16 8.69 2.04
CA MET A 236 -1.32 9.44 1.55
C MET A 236 -0.92 10.90 1.32
N ASP A 237 -1.29 11.44 0.16
CA ASP A 237 -1.01 12.81 -0.24
C ASP A 237 0.50 13.12 -0.48
N GLU A 238 1.39 12.12 -0.41
CA GLU A 238 2.83 12.24 -0.66
C GLU A 238 3.38 11.03 -1.42
N LEU A 239 3.43 11.15 -2.76
CA LEU A 239 4.04 10.17 -3.66
C LEU A 239 5.36 10.72 -4.23
N PRO A 240 6.52 10.45 -3.60
CA PRO A 240 7.80 10.96 -4.07
C PRO A 240 8.30 10.19 -5.30
N ALA A 241 9.06 10.88 -6.15
CA ALA A 241 9.75 10.32 -7.31
C ALA A 241 11.24 10.03 -7.02
N ALA A 242 11.56 9.66 -5.79
CA ALA A 242 12.90 9.38 -5.29
C ALA A 242 12.84 8.40 -4.11
N PHE A 243 13.96 7.77 -3.79
CA PHE A 243 14.15 6.99 -2.57
C PHE A 243 14.20 7.91 -1.34
N VAL A 244 14.18 7.36 -0.13
CA VAL A 244 14.19 8.15 1.13
C VAL A 244 15.47 8.96 1.31
N ASP A 245 16.59 8.45 0.79
CA ASP A 245 17.86 9.18 0.70
C ASP A 245 17.86 10.24 -0.41
N GLY A 246 16.80 10.27 -1.21
CA GLY A 246 16.54 11.19 -2.30
C GLY A 246 17.21 10.84 -3.63
N SER A 247 17.91 9.71 -3.72
CA SER A 247 18.41 9.23 -5.00
C SER A 247 17.26 8.77 -5.90
N LYS A 248 17.49 8.76 -7.22
CA LYS A 248 16.54 8.21 -8.20
C LYS A 248 17.01 6.89 -8.81
N ASN A 249 18.19 6.43 -8.41
CA ASN A 249 18.83 5.21 -8.89
C ASN A 249 19.37 4.37 -7.73
N GLY A 250 19.94 3.20 -8.07
CA GLY A 250 20.45 2.20 -7.13
C GLY A 250 21.74 2.54 -6.37
N GLY A 251 22.24 3.78 -6.41
CA GLY A 251 23.47 4.21 -5.74
C GLY A 251 24.52 4.75 -6.71
N ASP A 252 25.80 4.58 -6.36
CA ASP A 252 26.94 5.06 -7.16
C ASP A 252 27.74 3.92 -7.83
N LYS A 253 27.33 2.67 -7.58
CA LYS A 253 27.93 1.49 -8.20
C LYS A 253 27.76 1.51 -9.72
N HIS A 254 28.63 0.79 -10.44
CA HIS A 254 28.54 0.70 -11.91
C HIS A 254 27.17 0.19 -12.39
N GLY A 255 26.46 -0.61 -11.57
CA GLY A 255 25.09 -1.05 -11.82
C GLY A 255 23.96 -0.15 -11.34
N ALA A 256 24.22 1.06 -10.84
CA ALA A 256 23.21 1.91 -10.22
C ALA A 256 21.97 2.14 -11.09
N ASN A 257 22.15 2.26 -12.42
CA ASN A 257 21.06 2.47 -13.38
C ASN A 257 20.15 1.24 -13.58
N SER A 258 20.51 0.09 -12.99
CA SER A 258 19.66 -1.11 -12.98
C SER A 258 18.47 -1.00 -12.02
N LEU A 259 18.50 -0.06 -11.07
CA LEU A 259 17.34 0.34 -10.27
C LEU A 259 17.05 1.80 -10.55
N LYS A 260 15.83 2.14 -10.98
CA LYS A 260 15.45 3.51 -11.35
C LYS A 260 14.02 3.85 -10.98
N ILE A 261 13.79 5.04 -10.45
CA ILE A 261 12.47 5.61 -10.21
C ILE A 261 12.15 6.61 -11.32
N THR A 262 10.95 6.50 -11.91
CA THR A 262 10.44 7.41 -12.93
C THR A 262 9.06 7.93 -12.53
N GLU A 263 8.91 9.25 -12.47
CA GLU A 263 7.60 9.88 -12.32
C GLU A 263 6.89 9.91 -13.68
N LYS A 264 5.73 9.27 -13.78
CA LYS A 264 4.89 9.29 -14.99
C LYS A 264 3.85 10.40 -14.95
N VAL A 265 3.25 10.61 -13.77
CA VAL A 265 2.30 11.69 -13.51
C VAL A 265 2.68 12.35 -12.19
N SER A 266 2.80 13.68 -12.22
CA SER A 266 3.25 14.49 -11.09
C SER A 266 2.51 14.14 -9.79
N GLY A 267 3.23 13.57 -8.81
CA GLY A 267 2.67 13.23 -7.50
C GLY A 267 1.48 12.25 -7.51
N GLN A 268 1.25 11.53 -8.62
CA GLN A 268 0.12 10.61 -8.77
C GLN A 268 0.49 9.24 -9.32
N HIS A 269 1.58 9.13 -10.09
CA HIS A 269 2.00 7.86 -10.68
C HIS A 269 3.52 7.79 -10.77
N VAL A 270 4.09 6.82 -10.06
CA VAL A 270 5.52 6.51 -10.05
C VAL A 270 5.74 5.06 -10.46
N GLU A 271 6.73 4.85 -11.32
CA GLU A 271 7.21 3.52 -11.71
C GLU A 271 8.62 3.31 -11.18
N ILE A 272 8.86 2.15 -10.57
CA ILE A 272 10.17 1.73 -10.08
C ILE A 272 10.61 0.50 -10.88
N GLN A 273 11.69 0.63 -11.63
CA GLN A 273 12.23 -0.43 -12.47
C GLN A 273 13.49 -0.99 -11.81
N ALA A 274 13.44 -2.26 -11.39
CA ALA A 274 14.55 -3.02 -10.83
C ALA A 274 14.99 -4.09 -11.84
N LYS A 275 15.69 -3.64 -12.89
CA LYS A 275 16.18 -4.46 -14.01
C LYS A 275 17.09 -5.60 -13.54
N TYR A 276 17.83 -5.43 -12.44
CA TYR A 276 18.73 -6.47 -11.91
C TYR A 276 18.00 -7.71 -11.37
N ILE A 277 16.72 -7.59 -11.03
CA ILE A 277 15.84 -8.70 -10.59
C ILE A 277 14.58 -8.81 -11.47
N GLY A 278 14.60 -8.24 -12.68
CA GLY A 278 13.49 -8.31 -13.63
C GLY A 278 12.16 -7.74 -13.11
N THR A 279 12.19 -6.85 -12.12
CA THR A 279 10.99 -6.43 -11.39
C THR A 279 10.57 -5.02 -11.79
N THR A 280 9.28 -4.81 -12.02
CA THR A 280 8.69 -3.49 -12.24
C THR A 280 7.58 -3.26 -11.24
N ILE A 281 7.63 -2.15 -10.50
CA ILE A 281 6.63 -1.76 -9.51
C ILE A 281 5.96 -0.47 -9.97
N VAL A 282 4.65 -0.41 -9.82
CA VAL A 282 3.81 0.76 -10.05
C VAL A 282 3.17 1.16 -8.72
N VAL A 283 3.32 2.43 -8.36
CA VAL A 283 2.62 3.03 -7.22
C VAL A 283 1.84 4.23 -7.73
N ARG A 284 0.54 4.27 -7.43
CA ARG A 284 -0.31 5.40 -7.78
C ARG A 284 -1.00 5.95 -6.55
N GLN A 285 -1.28 7.24 -6.56
CA GLN A 285 -2.21 7.86 -5.63
C GLN A 285 -3.56 8.04 -6.34
N VAL A 286 -4.61 7.45 -5.77
CA VAL A 286 -5.99 7.57 -6.27
C VAL A 286 -6.85 8.16 -5.15
N GLY A 287 -7.40 9.35 -5.40
CA GLY A 287 -7.95 10.16 -4.33
C GLY A 287 -6.87 10.44 -3.28
N ARG A 288 -7.06 9.88 -2.09
CA ARG A 288 -6.12 10.01 -0.96
C ARG A 288 -5.32 8.75 -0.66
N TYR A 289 -5.65 7.63 -1.29
CA TYR A 289 -5.08 6.32 -0.99
C TYR A 289 -4.12 5.86 -2.07
N LEU A 290 -3.29 4.88 -1.73
CA LEU A 290 -2.28 4.33 -2.61
C LEU A 290 -2.76 3.03 -3.26
N THR A 291 -2.42 2.82 -4.53
CA THR A 291 -2.49 1.51 -5.17
C THR A 291 -1.09 1.00 -5.45
N PHE A 292 -0.94 -0.32 -5.43
CA PHE A 292 0.31 -1.01 -5.68
C PHE A 292 0.10 -2.08 -6.75
N ALA A 293 1.04 -2.17 -7.67
CA ALA A 293 1.07 -3.19 -8.70
C ALA A 293 2.52 -3.59 -8.96
N VAL A 294 2.79 -4.88 -9.16
CA VAL A 294 4.14 -5.38 -9.43
C VAL A 294 4.12 -6.43 -10.51
N ARG A 295 5.15 -6.44 -11.35
CA ARG A 295 5.55 -7.53 -12.24
C ARG A 295 6.85 -8.12 -11.72
N MET A 296 6.92 -9.43 -11.55
CA MET A 296 8.11 -10.10 -11.05
C MET A 296 8.28 -11.49 -11.71
N PRO A 297 9.51 -11.94 -12.01
CA PRO A 297 9.75 -13.31 -12.48
C PRO A 297 9.35 -14.34 -11.42
N GLU A 298 8.78 -15.48 -11.82
CA GLU A 298 8.36 -16.54 -10.89
C GLU A 298 9.52 -17.04 -10.02
N GLU A 299 10.73 -17.12 -10.56
CA GLU A 299 11.93 -17.54 -9.81
C GLU A 299 12.26 -16.56 -8.67
N VAL A 300 12.13 -15.25 -8.91
CA VAL A 300 12.35 -14.20 -7.91
C VAL A 300 11.23 -14.18 -6.88
N VAL A 301 9.97 -14.42 -7.30
CA VAL A 301 8.83 -14.54 -6.39
C VAL A 301 9.03 -15.69 -5.40
N ASN A 302 9.53 -16.83 -5.87
CA ASN A 302 9.67 -18.04 -5.07
C ASN A 302 10.99 -18.14 -4.28
N ALA A 303 11.92 -17.19 -4.47
CA ALA A 303 13.20 -17.11 -3.76
C ALA A 303 13.01 -16.57 -2.33
N VAL A 304 12.36 -17.36 -1.47
CA VAL A 304 12.10 -17.05 -0.07
C VAL A 304 13.01 -17.93 0.80
N GLU A 305 13.72 -17.35 1.77
CA GLU A 305 14.70 -18.07 2.62
C GLU A 305 14.08 -19.26 3.36
N ASP A 306 12.90 -19.07 3.97
CA ASP A 306 12.21 -20.10 4.74
C ASP A 306 10.85 -20.42 4.14
N TRP A 307 10.81 -21.31 3.13
CA TRP A 307 9.53 -21.79 2.56
C TRP A 307 8.60 -22.43 3.60
N ASP A 308 9.20 -23.09 4.60
CA ASP A 308 8.50 -23.73 5.73
C ASP A 308 8.09 -22.75 6.83
N SER A 309 8.57 -21.49 6.79
CA SER A 309 8.11 -20.48 7.73
C SER A 309 6.64 -20.14 7.46
N GLN A 310 5.89 -19.89 8.54
CA GLN A 310 4.51 -19.37 8.49
C GLN A 310 4.47 -17.88 8.07
N GLY A 311 5.43 -17.41 7.27
CA GLY A 311 5.49 -16.04 6.77
C GLY A 311 4.18 -15.61 6.10
N LEU A 312 3.69 -14.42 6.42
CA LEU A 312 2.40 -13.87 6.02
C LEU A 312 2.53 -12.94 4.80
N TYR A 313 3.05 -13.44 3.68
CA TYR A 313 3.26 -12.62 2.47
C TYR A 313 2.00 -12.61 1.60
N LEU A 314 1.28 -11.49 1.59
CA LEU A 314 -0.04 -11.40 0.96
C LEU A 314 0.02 -11.70 -0.55
N CYS A 315 1.00 -11.19 -1.30
CA CYS A 315 1.08 -11.45 -2.75
C CYS A 315 1.33 -12.93 -3.09
N LEU A 316 1.94 -13.70 -2.20
CA LEU A 316 2.23 -15.12 -2.42
C LEU A 316 1.10 -16.02 -1.89
N ARG A 317 0.66 -15.78 -0.64
CA ARG A 317 -0.25 -16.69 0.08
C ARG A 317 -1.70 -16.21 0.11
N GLY A 318 -1.94 -14.92 -0.13
CA GLY A 318 -3.22 -14.27 0.08
C GLY A 318 -3.42 -13.82 1.52
N CYS A 319 -4.57 -13.21 1.80
CA CYS A 319 -4.94 -12.77 3.13
C CYS A 319 -5.34 -13.95 4.02
N PRO A 320 -5.04 -13.91 5.34
CA PRO A 320 -5.56 -14.89 6.28
C PRO A 320 -7.09 -14.97 6.23
N LEU A 321 -7.67 -16.15 6.45
CA LEU A 321 -9.12 -16.37 6.33
C LEU A 321 -9.94 -15.44 7.24
N ASN A 322 -9.44 -15.12 8.45
CA ASN A 322 -10.09 -14.19 9.37
C ASN A 322 -9.97 -12.71 8.96
N GLN A 323 -9.19 -12.41 7.92
CA GLN A 323 -9.06 -11.08 7.32
C GLN A 323 -9.76 -10.98 5.96
N GLN A 324 -10.25 -12.08 5.40
CA GLN A 324 -10.99 -12.07 4.14
C GLN A 324 -12.43 -11.59 4.36
N ILE A 325 -12.93 -10.80 3.42
CA ILE A 325 -14.30 -10.29 3.40
C ILE A 325 -15.07 -11.06 2.32
N ASP A 326 -16.20 -11.65 2.70
CA ASP A 326 -17.08 -12.35 1.77
C ASP A 326 -18.02 -11.35 1.07
N PHE A 327 -17.77 -11.12 -0.21
CA PHE A 327 -18.55 -10.23 -1.06
C PHE A 327 -20.00 -10.70 -1.26
N GLN A 328 -20.24 -12.01 -1.36
CA GLN A 328 -21.60 -12.55 -1.59
C GLN A 328 -22.48 -12.40 -0.33
N ALA A 329 -21.88 -12.55 0.85
CA ALA A 329 -22.55 -12.27 2.11
C ALA A 329 -22.94 -10.78 2.23
N PHE A 330 -22.19 -9.87 1.61
CA PHE A 330 -22.52 -8.44 1.62
C PHE A 330 -23.69 -8.11 0.69
N HIS A 331 -23.70 -8.67 -0.52
CA HIS A 331 -24.78 -8.50 -1.49
C HIS A 331 -26.15 -8.98 -0.97
N THR A 332 -26.20 -10.19 -0.40
CA THR A 332 -27.45 -10.78 0.10
C THR A 332 -28.10 -9.97 1.24
N ASN A 333 -27.28 -9.33 2.09
CA ASN A 333 -27.78 -8.45 3.15
C ASN A 333 -28.30 -7.10 2.61
N THR A 334 -27.75 -6.63 1.50
CA THR A 334 -28.13 -5.36 0.86
C THR A 334 -29.40 -5.51 0.02
N GLU A 335 -29.58 -6.65 -0.66
CA GLU A 335 -30.81 -6.98 -1.38
C GLU A 335 -31.96 -7.38 -0.43
N GLY A 336 -31.67 -8.09 0.66
CA GLY A 336 -32.67 -8.55 1.63
C GLY A 336 -33.28 -7.44 2.50
N THR A 337 -32.65 -6.27 2.60
CA THR A 337 -33.14 -5.13 3.38
C THR A 337 -34.05 -4.17 2.59
N GLY A 338 -34.24 -4.41 1.29
CA GLY A 338 -35.17 -3.64 0.44
C GLY A 338 -36.66 -3.94 0.68
N ALA A 339 -37.02 -5.04 1.36
CA ALA A 339 -38.41 -5.50 1.44
C ALA A 339 -39.06 -5.49 2.85
N HIS A 340 -38.31 -5.31 3.94
CA HIS A 340 -38.88 -5.31 5.31
C HIS A 340 -38.25 -4.28 6.25
N ARG A 341 -38.47 -2.98 5.98
CA ARG A 341 -38.51 -1.97 7.04
C ARG A 341 -39.95 -1.78 7.50
N LEU A 342 -40.43 -2.70 8.35
CA LEU A 342 -41.59 -2.42 9.18
C LEU A 342 -41.23 -1.29 10.14
N ALA A 343 -42.05 -0.24 10.11
CA ALA A 343 -41.91 0.98 10.89
C ALA A 343 -41.83 0.67 12.39
N ALA A 344 -40.64 0.84 12.97
CA ALA A 344 -40.46 1.05 14.40
C ALA A 344 -39.93 2.47 14.59
N ALA A 345 -40.82 3.34 15.06
CA ALA A 345 -40.53 4.73 15.36
C ALA A 345 -39.53 4.83 16.53
N SER A 346 -38.34 5.36 16.25
CA SER A 346 -37.47 6.01 17.24
C SER A 346 -36.50 6.95 16.52
N PRO A 347 -36.36 8.22 16.96
CA PRO A 347 -35.47 9.18 16.33
C PRO A 347 -34.04 8.95 16.85
N ALA A 348 -33.24 8.22 16.07
CA ALA A 348 -31.80 8.09 16.27
C ALA A 348 -31.06 8.67 15.04
N PRO A 349 -29.82 9.15 15.21
CA PRO A 349 -29.17 10.06 14.27
C PRO A 349 -29.03 9.40 12.90
N THR A 350 -29.27 10.20 11.85
CA THR A 350 -29.09 9.86 10.44
C THR A 350 -27.85 9.00 10.23
N ALA A 351 -28.07 7.71 9.93
CA ALA A 351 -27.04 6.85 9.38
C ALA A 351 -26.48 7.53 8.12
N PRO A 352 -25.17 7.46 7.84
CA PRO A 352 -24.62 7.98 6.60
C PRO A 352 -25.38 7.35 5.43
N GLU A 353 -25.84 8.19 4.50
CA GLU A 353 -26.58 7.76 3.33
C GLU A 353 -25.81 6.65 2.63
N THR A 354 -26.35 5.42 2.66
CA THR A 354 -25.75 4.29 1.96
C THR A 354 -25.72 4.60 0.47
N PHE A 355 -24.56 4.49 -0.16
CA PHE A 355 -24.41 4.77 -1.59
C PHE A 355 -25.36 3.84 -2.38
N PRO A 356 -26.28 4.36 -3.22
CA PRO A 356 -27.28 3.52 -3.86
C PRO A 356 -26.66 2.49 -4.81
N TYR A 357 -27.10 1.24 -4.73
CA TYR A 357 -26.58 0.13 -5.54
C TYR A 357 -26.60 0.40 -7.05
N GLU A 358 -27.74 0.87 -7.58
CA GLU A 358 -27.86 1.20 -8.99
C GLU A 358 -26.90 2.31 -9.44
N THR A 359 -26.59 3.25 -8.54
CA THR A 359 -25.62 4.32 -8.82
C THR A 359 -24.20 3.76 -8.82
N ALA A 360 -23.87 2.82 -7.92
CA ALA A 360 -22.57 2.15 -7.89
C ALA A 360 -22.32 1.36 -9.17
N VAL A 361 -23.29 0.54 -9.57
CA VAL A 361 -23.30 -0.22 -10.82
C VAL A 361 -23.08 0.69 -12.02
N ALA A 362 -23.86 1.76 -12.15
CA ALA A 362 -23.73 2.69 -13.26
C ALA A 362 -22.32 3.34 -13.31
N LYS A 363 -21.80 3.80 -12.16
CA LYS A 363 -20.48 4.43 -12.08
C LYS A 363 -19.34 3.47 -12.43
N CYS A 364 -19.40 2.23 -11.98
CA CYS A 364 -18.40 1.22 -12.32
C CYS A 364 -18.46 0.83 -13.80
N LYS A 365 -19.67 0.72 -14.38
CA LYS A 365 -19.87 0.44 -15.83
C LYS A 365 -19.32 1.55 -16.74
N GLU A 366 -19.29 2.80 -16.29
CA GLU A 366 -18.71 3.91 -17.06
C GLU A 366 -17.18 3.78 -17.25
N LYS A 367 -16.48 3.07 -16.34
CA LYS A 367 -15.01 3.01 -16.32
C LYS A 367 -14.43 1.64 -16.66
N LEU A 368 -15.13 0.56 -16.29
CA LEU A 368 -14.64 -0.80 -16.46
C LEU A 368 -15.32 -1.47 -17.66
N PRO A 369 -14.56 -2.14 -18.54
CA PRO A 369 -15.07 -2.61 -19.82
C PRO A 369 -15.95 -3.86 -19.72
N VAL A 370 -15.83 -4.63 -18.64
CA VAL A 370 -16.51 -5.92 -18.41
C VAL A 370 -16.89 -6.07 -16.94
N GLU A 371 -17.87 -6.91 -16.64
CA GLU A 371 -18.34 -7.21 -15.28
C GLU A 371 -17.49 -8.29 -14.58
N ASP A 372 -16.16 -8.13 -14.61
CA ASP A 372 -15.21 -9.03 -13.99
C ASP A 372 -14.98 -8.73 -12.48
N LEU A 373 -14.02 -9.40 -11.84
CA LEU A 373 -13.73 -9.17 -10.41
C LEU A 373 -13.20 -7.76 -10.11
N TYR A 374 -12.62 -7.03 -11.08
CA TYR A 374 -12.28 -5.61 -10.88
C TYR A 374 -13.55 -4.74 -10.86
N TYR A 375 -14.53 -5.08 -11.69
CA TYR A 375 -15.84 -4.44 -11.64
C TYR A 375 -16.59 -4.74 -10.34
N GLN A 376 -16.59 -5.99 -9.87
CA GLN A 376 -17.22 -6.34 -8.59
C GLN A 376 -16.54 -5.62 -7.41
N ALA A 377 -15.20 -5.55 -7.43
CA ALA A 377 -14.42 -4.75 -6.49
C ALA A 377 -14.84 -3.27 -6.49
N CYS A 378 -14.94 -2.65 -7.67
CA CYS A 378 -15.43 -1.28 -7.79
C CYS A 378 -16.81 -1.08 -7.15
N VAL A 379 -17.77 -1.98 -7.45
CA VAL A 379 -19.12 -1.88 -6.90
C VAL A 379 -19.09 -2.03 -5.38
N PHE A 380 -18.30 -2.98 -4.87
CA PHE A 380 -18.10 -3.17 -3.44
C PHE A 380 -17.59 -1.90 -2.76
N ASP A 381 -16.48 -1.35 -3.24
CA ASP A 381 -15.84 -0.16 -2.72
C ASP A 381 -16.84 1.01 -2.62
N LEU A 382 -17.65 1.24 -3.66
CA LEU A 382 -18.63 2.32 -3.67
C LEU A 382 -19.73 2.11 -2.63
N LEU A 383 -20.19 0.88 -2.44
CA LEU A 383 -21.20 0.54 -1.43
C LEU A 383 -20.68 0.66 0.00
N THR A 384 -19.42 0.29 0.23
CA THR A 384 -18.83 0.24 1.58
C THR A 384 -18.25 1.59 2.02
N THR A 385 -17.70 2.37 1.08
CA THR A 385 -17.02 3.63 1.37
C THR A 385 -17.85 4.87 1.04
N GLY A 386 -18.72 4.78 0.03
CA GLY A 386 -19.39 5.95 -0.56
C GLY A 386 -18.47 6.90 -1.33
N ASP A 387 -17.19 6.57 -1.53
CA ASP A 387 -16.22 7.42 -2.21
C ASP A 387 -16.04 7.01 -3.67
N VAL A 388 -16.53 7.86 -4.57
CA VAL A 388 -16.47 7.66 -6.03
C VAL A 388 -15.05 7.53 -6.58
N ASN A 389 -14.02 7.99 -5.85
CA ASN A 389 -12.63 7.84 -6.27
C ASN A 389 -12.18 6.38 -6.35
N PHE A 390 -12.83 5.48 -5.60
CA PHE A 390 -12.52 4.05 -5.68
C PHE A 390 -12.87 3.43 -7.05
N THR A 391 -13.77 4.05 -7.82
CA THR A 391 -13.97 3.71 -9.24
C THR A 391 -12.66 3.81 -10.03
N LEU A 392 -11.85 4.84 -9.76
CA LEU A 392 -10.56 5.01 -10.42
C LEU A 392 -9.52 4.02 -9.92
N ALA A 393 -9.61 3.55 -8.66
CA ALA A 393 -8.68 2.59 -8.10
C ALA A 393 -8.79 1.25 -8.84
N ALA A 394 -10.02 0.76 -9.05
CA ALA A 394 -10.28 -0.44 -9.83
C ALA A 394 -9.88 -0.28 -11.31
N TYR A 395 -10.18 0.88 -11.91
CA TYR A 395 -9.77 1.18 -13.29
C TYR A 395 -8.25 1.13 -13.45
N TYR A 396 -7.50 1.84 -12.61
CA TYR A 396 -6.04 1.84 -12.70
C TYR A 396 -5.42 0.48 -12.37
N ALA A 397 -6.00 -0.29 -11.45
CA ALA A 397 -5.55 -1.65 -11.19
C ALA A 397 -5.67 -2.54 -12.43
N LEU A 398 -6.77 -2.42 -13.18
CA LEU A 398 -6.93 -3.13 -14.46
C LEU A 398 -5.91 -2.65 -15.52
N GLU A 399 -5.67 -1.34 -15.62
CA GLU A 399 -4.65 -0.80 -16.54
C GLU A 399 -3.24 -1.26 -16.17
N ASP A 400 -2.92 -1.32 -14.88
CA ASP A 400 -1.62 -1.80 -14.40
C ASP A 400 -1.44 -3.29 -14.73
N VAL A 401 -2.48 -4.12 -14.59
CA VAL A 401 -2.46 -5.53 -15.02
C VAL A 401 -2.26 -5.66 -16.54
N LYS A 402 -2.95 -4.85 -17.34
CA LYS A 402 -2.77 -4.82 -18.81
C LYS A 402 -1.33 -4.56 -19.20
N MET A 403 -0.68 -3.64 -18.49
CA MET A 403 0.72 -3.30 -18.71
C MET A 403 1.68 -4.38 -18.19
N LEU A 404 1.45 -4.90 -16.99
CA LEU A 404 2.43 -5.70 -16.24
C LEU A 404 2.28 -7.21 -16.40
N HIS A 405 1.07 -7.71 -16.61
CA HIS A 405 0.82 -9.15 -16.70
C HIS A 405 1.30 -9.72 -18.04
N SER A 406 2.07 -10.81 -17.99
CA SER A 406 2.63 -11.48 -19.17
C SER A 406 1.54 -12.19 -19.99
N ASN A 407 0.69 -12.97 -19.30
CA ASN A 407 -0.42 -13.69 -19.90
C ASN A 407 -1.63 -12.76 -20.10
N LYS A 408 -1.99 -12.47 -21.35
CA LYS A 408 -3.09 -11.58 -21.71
C LYS A 408 -4.48 -12.22 -21.59
N ASP A 409 -4.55 -13.54 -21.48
CA ASP A 409 -5.82 -14.25 -21.25
C ASP A 409 -6.27 -14.11 -19.78
N LYS A 410 -5.36 -13.73 -18.88
CA LYS A 410 -5.61 -13.52 -17.45
C LYS A 410 -5.81 -12.05 -17.07
N LEU A 411 -6.10 -11.18 -18.03
CA LEU A 411 -6.38 -9.77 -17.72
C LEU A 411 -7.67 -9.64 -16.90
N HIS A 412 -8.72 -10.31 -17.36
CA HIS A 412 -10.02 -10.34 -16.72
C HIS A 412 -10.18 -11.63 -15.92
N LEU A 413 -10.63 -11.51 -14.67
CA LEU A 413 -10.88 -12.64 -13.79
C LEU A 413 -12.37 -12.68 -13.50
N TYR A 414 -13.00 -13.84 -13.67
CA TYR A 414 -14.41 -14.04 -13.36
C TYR A 414 -14.53 -14.97 -12.16
N GLU A 415 -15.58 -14.76 -11.35
CA GLU A 415 -15.86 -15.66 -10.24
C GLU A 415 -16.10 -17.07 -10.82
N ARG A 416 -15.35 -18.06 -10.33
CA ARG A 416 -15.62 -19.45 -10.70
C ARG A 416 -16.96 -19.78 -10.08
N THR A 417 -18.01 -19.95 -10.90
CA THR A 417 -19.27 -20.55 -10.47
C THR A 417 -18.89 -21.75 -9.63
N ARG A 418 -19.21 -21.72 -8.32
CA ARG A 418 -19.10 -22.91 -7.49
C ARG A 418 -19.88 -23.99 -8.25
N ASP A 419 -19.17 -24.98 -8.76
CA ASP A 419 -19.81 -26.22 -9.18
C ASP A 419 -20.60 -26.67 -7.96
N LEU A 420 -21.92 -26.51 -8.03
CA LEU A 420 -22.84 -27.10 -7.08
C LEU A 420 -22.43 -28.57 -6.97
N PRO A 421 -22.33 -29.16 -5.76
CA PRO A 421 -22.28 -30.60 -5.64
C PRO A 421 -23.67 -31.14 -5.98
N GLY A 422 -24.03 -31.07 -7.26
CA GLY A 422 -25.22 -31.62 -7.85
C GLY A 422 -24.92 -33.06 -8.21
N GLY A 423 -25.35 -33.98 -7.35
CA GLY A 423 -25.49 -35.37 -7.73
C GLY A 423 -26.36 -35.48 -8.97
N ALA A 424 -25.77 -35.94 -10.07
CA ALA A 424 -26.48 -36.58 -11.16
C ALA A 424 -25.53 -37.65 -11.73
N ALA A 425 -25.74 -38.88 -11.30
CA ALA A 425 -25.37 -40.03 -12.10
C ALA A 425 -26.05 -39.87 -13.47
N ALA A 426 -25.26 -39.62 -14.51
CA ALA A 426 -25.72 -39.69 -15.88
C ALA A 426 -24.60 -40.30 -16.73
N GLY A 427 -24.73 -41.62 -16.94
CA GLY A 427 -24.30 -42.38 -18.11
C GLY A 427 -22.95 -42.03 -18.76
N LEU A 428 -21.92 -42.80 -18.39
CA LEU A 428 -20.80 -43.09 -19.30
C LEU A 428 -21.35 -43.71 -20.60
N PRO A 429 -21.04 -43.17 -21.79
CA PRO A 429 -21.21 -43.92 -23.02
C PRO A 429 -20.11 -45.00 -23.07
N LEU A 430 -20.56 -46.24 -23.05
CA LEU A 430 -19.74 -47.45 -23.14
C LEU A 430 -19.02 -47.48 -24.51
N ALA A 431 -17.74 -47.11 -24.55
CA ALA A 431 -16.87 -47.39 -25.69
C ALA A 431 -16.31 -48.83 -25.53
N PRO A 432 -16.43 -49.70 -26.54
CA PRO A 432 -15.93 -51.07 -26.45
C PRO A 432 -14.42 -51.10 -26.70
N GLN A 433 -13.63 -51.44 -25.67
CA GLN A 433 -12.25 -51.89 -25.84
C GLN A 433 -12.22 -53.43 -25.95
N PRO A 434 -11.83 -54.02 -27.08
CA PRO A 434 -11.38 -55.40 -27.12
C PRO A 434 -9.85 -55.45 -26.88
N LEU A 435 -9.38 -56.62 -26.43
CA LEU A 435 -7.98 -57.07 -26.40
C LEU A 435 -7.14 -56.75 -25.14
N LEU A 436 -7.61 -57.24 -23.98
CA LEU A 436 -6.69 -57.70 -22.91
C LEU A 436 -6.91 -59.17 -22.49
N GLY A 437 -7.85 -59.87 -23.16
CA GLY A 437 -8.13 -61.30 -22.91
C GLY A 437 -7.22 -62.28 -23.67
N ALA A 438 -6.30 -61.81 -24.51
CA ALA A 438 -5.47 -62.69 -25.36
C ALA A 438 -4.09 -63.04 -24.74
N LEU A 439 -3.68 -62.42 -23.62
CA LEU A 439 -2.39 -62.71 -22.98
C LEU A 439 -2.49 -63.73 -21.84
N ILE A 440 -3.70 -64.08 -21.39
CA ILE A 440 -3.91 -65.06 -20.31
C ILE A 440 -4.23 -66.46 -20.87
N LEU A 441 -4.71 -66.57 -22.12
CA LEU A 441 -4.91 -67.87 -22.78
C LEU A 441 -3.65 -68.47 -23.44
N LEU A 442 -2.57 -67.71 -23.61
CA LEU A 442 -1.30 -68.24 -24.15
C LEU A 442 -0.38 -68.88 -23.10
N LEU A 443 -0.70 -68.78 -21.81
CA LEU A 443 0.06 -69.41 -20.71
C LEU A 443 -0.55 -70.72 -20.20
N ALA A 444 -1.68 -71.17 -20.75
CA ALA A 444 -2.39 -72.38 -20.31
C ALA A 444 -2.26 -73.59 -21.27
N LEU A 445 -1.43 -73.50 -22.33
CA LEU A 445 -1.26 -74.58 -23.32
C LEU A 445 0.20 -75.01 -23.56
N LEU A 446 1.10 -74.82 -22.60
CA LEU A 446 2.38 -75.55 -22.63
C LEU A 446 2.19 -76.92 -21.93
N PRO A 447 2.34 -78.04 -22.66
CA PRO A 447 2.27 -79.36 -22.05
C PRO A 447 3.54 -79.60 -21.22
N VAL A 448 3.32 -80.07 -19.99
CA VAL A 448 4.34 -80.77 -19.20
C VAL A 448 4.59 -82.11 -19.91
N PHE A 449 5.79 -82.28 -20.47
CA PHE A 449 6.40 -83.60 -20.65
C PHE A 449 7.90 -83.49 -20.38
N CYS A 450 8.39 -84.55 -19.73
CA CYS A 450 9.68 -84.75 -19.05
C CYS A 450 10.95 -84.32 -19.78
#